data_AF-A0A6B9TEU1-F1
#
_entry.id   AF-A0A6B9TEU1-F1
#
_cell.length_a   1.000
_cell.length_b   1.000
_cell.length_c   1.000
_cell.angle_alpha   90.00
_cell.angle_beta   90.00
_cell.angle_gamma   90.00
#
_symmetry.space_group_name_H-M   'P 1'
#
loop_
_entity.id
_entity.type
_entity.pdbx_description
1 polymer ?
#
loop_
_entity_poly.entity_id
_entity_poly.type
_entity_poly.pdbx_seq_one_letter_code
_entity_poly.pdbx_strand_id
1 'polypeptide(L)'
;MSELEDEIEILKGEIKKRDKIIDDLRLELAECRGRVKELRSENRSLQDEVNRLTVLKLDLKLRDVQRLEDENNRLEHRIEITKGLLDEARERLDVLERVVEEFRCQGFADRVRGRKPESLIYYDERFRK
;
A
#
# COMPACT_ATOMS: atom_id res chain seq x y z
N MET A 1 2.89 -64.55 64.70
CA MET A 1 3.91 -63.47 64.75
C MET A 1 4.66 -63.39 63.43
N SER A 2 5.20 -64.51 62.90
CA SER A 2 5.87 -64.55 61.59
C SER A 2 5.09 -63.94 60.41
N GLU A 3 3.82 -64.31 60.20
CA GLU A 3 3.06 -63.85 59.02
C GLU A 3 2.81 -62.33 59.01
N LEU A 4 2.61 -61.72 60.18
CA LEU A 4 2.44 -60.27 60.31
C LEU A 4 3.77 -59.53 60.06
N GLU A 5 4.90 -60.12 60.44
CA GLU A 5 6.23 -59.56 60.18
C GLU A 5 6.54 -59.58 58.68
N ASP A 6 6.22 -60.69 58.00
CA ASP A 6 6.35 -60.84 56.55
C ASP A 6 5.48 -59.83 55.79
N GLU A 7 4.22 -59.64 56.22
CA GLU A 7 3.30 -58.67 55.62
C GLU A 7 3.78 -57.22 55.82
N ILE A 8 4.32 -56.89 56.99
CA ILE A 8 4.94 -55.59 57.27
C ILE A 8 6.15 -55.34 56.35
N GLU A 9 6.97 -56.36 56.10
CA GLU A 9 8.14 -56.24 55.22
C GLU A 9 7.73 -56.01 53.75
N ILE A 10 6.71 -56.73 53.27
CA ILE A 10 6.12 -56.53 51.94
C ILE A 10 5.60 -55.09 51.80
N LEU A 11 4.79 -54.62 52.76
CA LEU A 11 4.23 -53.27 52.74
C LEU A 11 5.31 -52.19 52.76
N LYS A 12 6.38 -52.37 53.54
CA LYS A 12 7.55 -51.47 53.52
C LYS A 12 8.20 -51.44 52.13
N GLY A 13 8.30 -52.58 51.47
CA GLY A 13 8.81 -52.68 50.10
C GLY A 13 7.93 -51.94 49.10
N GLU A 14 6.61 -52.07 49.19
CA GLU A 14 5.66 -51.34 48.35
C GLU A 14 5.72 -49.83 48.57
N ILE A 15 5.78 -49.39 49.83
CA ILE A 15 5.90 -47.96 50.17
C ILE A 15 7.17 -47.39 49.52
N LYS A 16 8.32 -48.05 49.69
CA LYS A 16 9.58 -47.60 49.05
C LYS A 16 9.49 -47.52 47.52
N LYS A 17 8.76 -48.45 46.87
CA LYS A 17 8.54 -48.40 45.42
C LYS A 17 7.65 -47.21 45.03
N ARG A 18 6.57 -46.99 45.77
CA ARG A 18 5.65 -45.86 45.56
C ARG A 18 6.35 -44.51 45.78
N ASP A 19 7.20 -44.39 46.80
CA ASP A 19 7.96 -43.17 47.07
C ASP A 19 8.90 -42.82 45.90
N LYS A 20 9.61 -43.81 45.35
CA LYS A 20 10.45 -43.60 44.16
C LYS A 20 9.64 -43.10 42.97
N ILE A 21 8.48 -43.71 42.70
CA ILE A 21 7.59 -43.27 41.61
C ILE A 21 7.12 -41.83 41.84
N ILE A 22 6.79 -41.45 43.08
CA ILE A 22 6.40 -40.08 43.42
C ILE A 22 7.54 -39.10 43.15
N ASP A 23 8.78 -39.46 43.49
CA ASP A 23 9.94 -38.59 43.25
C ASP A 23 10.26 -38.46 41.76
N ASP A 24 10.17 -39.54 40.99
CA ASP A 24 10.32 -39.52 39.53
C ASP A 24 9.26 -38.62 38.88
N LEU A 25 7.99 -38.78 39.26
CA LEU A 25 6.88 -37.95 38.76
C LEU A 25 7.05 -36.47 39.13
N ARG A 26 7.59 -36.17 40.32
CA ARG A 26 7.89 -34.78 40.73
C ARG A 26 8.96 -34.17 39.84
N LEU A 27 9.98 -34.94 39.46
CA LEU A 27 11.05 -34.50 38.57
C LEU A 27 10.49 -34.21 37.16
N GLU A 28 9.73 -35.15 36.58
CA GLU A 28 9.09 -34.98 35.27
C GLU A 28 8.15 -33.76 35.25
N LEU A 29 7.41 -33.55 36.33
CA LEU A 29 6.48 -32.43 36.45
C LEU A 29 7.23 -31.09 36.55
N ALA A 30 8.38 -31.05 37.22
CA ALA A 30 9.25 -29.88 37.26
C ALA A 30 9.81 -29.55 35.87
N GLU A 31 10.29 -30.54 35.13
CA GLU A 31 10.77 -30.39 33.75
C GLU A 31 9.68 -29.89 32.81
N CYS A 32 8.48 -30.51 32.86
CA CYS A 32 7.32 -30.08 32.08
C CYS A 32 6.97 -28.61 32.36
N ARG A 33 6.98 -28.20 33.64
CA ARG A 33 6.74 -26.80 34.02
C ARG A 33 7.82 -25.86 33.48
N GLY A 34 9.08 -26.29 33.44
CA GLY A 34 10.18 -25.55 32.82
C GLY A 34 9.92 -25.31 31.33
N ARG A 35 9.66 -26.38 30.57
CA ARG A 35 9.37 -26.32 29.13
C ARG A 35 8.16 -25.44 28.82
N VAL A 36 7.09 -25.51 29.63
CA VAL A 36 5.91 -24.64 29.46
C VAL A 36 6.27 -23.17 29.66
N LYS A 37 7.15 -22.83 30.60
CA LYS A 37 7.59 -21.43 30.80
C LYS A 37 8.41 -20.93 29.61
N GLU A 38 9.30 -21.75 29.09
CA GLU A 38 10.12 -21.45 27.90
C GLU A 38 9.23 -21.21 26.68
N LEU A 39 8.31 -22.13 26.38
CA LEU A 39 7.36 -22.00 25.28
C LEU A 39 6.49 -20.75 25.42
N ARG A 40 6.05 -20.40 26.63
CA ARG A 40 5.31 -19.14 26.88
C ARG A 40 6.17 -17.89 26.66
N SER A 41 7.47 -17.97 26.89
CA SER A 41 8.39 -16.87 26.63
C SER A 41 8.61 -16.70 25.13
N GLU A 42 8.89 -17.80 24.44
CA GLU A 42 9.08 -17.82 22.99
C GLU A 42 7.82 -17.32 22.26
N ASN A 43 6.65 -17.81 22.64
CA ASN A 43 5.38 -17.40 22.03
C ASN A 43 5.11 -15.89 22.21
N ARG A 44 5.49 -15.31 23.35
CA ARG A 44 5.42 -13.86 23.56
C ARG A 44 6.38 -13.10 22.65
N SER A 45 7.62 -13.56 22.53
CA SER A 45 8.61 -12.96 21.63
C SER A 45 8.18 -13.02 20.17
N LEU A 46 7.61 -14.15 19.74
CA LEU A 46 7.08 -14.31 18.39
C LEU A 46 5.89 -13.37 18.15
N GLN A 47 4.99 -13.23 19.13
CA GLN A 47 3.87 -12.31 19.02
C GLN A 47 4.33 -10.85 18.87
N ASP A 48 5.34 -10.43 19.63
CA ASP A 48 5.92 -9.10 19.52
C ASP A 48 6.54 -8.86 18.14
N GLU A 49 7.22 -9.86 17.59
CA GLU A 49 7.80 -9.77 16.25
C GLU A 49 6.73 -9.71 15.15
N VAL A 50 5.68 -10.51 15.25
CA VAL A 50 4.52 -10.44 14.36
C VAL A 50 3.88 -9.06 14.40
N ASN A 51 3.73 -8.47 15.58
CA ASN A 51 3.17 -7.12 15.74
C ASN A 51 4.07 -6.08 15.06
N ARG A 52 5.39 -6.14 15.27
CA ARG A 52 6.36 -5.23 14.62
C ARG A 52 6.32 -5.32 13.10
N LEU A 53 6.35 -6.54 12.55
CA LEU A 53 6.28 -6.77 11.11
C LEU A 53 4.95 -6.29 10.52
N THR A 54 3.86 -6.43 11.27
CA THR A 54 2.54 -5.93 10.84
C THR A 54 2.53 -4.40 10.74
N VAL A 55 3.07 -3.69 11.73
CA VAL A 55 3.21 -2.23 11.70
C VAL A 55 4.08 -1.79 10.51
N LEU A 56 5.24 -2.40 10.34
CA LEU A 56 6.16 -2.06 9.24
C LEU A 56 5.51 -2.29 7.86
N LYS A 57 4.73 -3.36 7.71
CA LYS A 57 3.98 -3.63 6.48
C LYS A 57 2.91 -2.57 6.22
N LEU A 58 2.22 -2.09 7.25
CA LEU A 58 1.23 -1.02 7.11
C LEU A 58 1.89 0.29 6.71
N ASP A 59 3.03 0.64 7.33
CA ASP A 59 3.77 1.85 6.99
C ASP A 59 4.27 1.85 5.55
N LEU A 60 4.80 0.73 5.06
CA LEU A 60 5.22 0.60 3.66
C LEU A 60 4.04 0.78 2.70
N LYS A 61 2.91 0.12 2.98
CA LYS A 61 1.69 0.26 2.16
C LYS A 61 1.18 1.70 2.15
N LEU A 62 1.19 2.39 3.29
CA LEU A 62 0.77 3.77 3.38
C LEU A 62 1.66 4.69 2.53
N ARG A 63 2.98 4.49 2.58
CA ARG A 63 3.94 5.24 1.76
C ARG A 63 3.75 5.00 0.27
N ASP A 64 3.46 3.77 -0.13
CA ASP A 64 3.22 3.45 -1.53
C ASP A 64 1.90 4.06 -2.03
N VAL A 65 0.84 4.04 -1.21
CA VAL A 65 -0.43 4.73 -1.52
C VAL A 65 -0.20 6.23 -1.69
N GLN A 66 0.49 6.88 -0.75
CA GLN A 66 0.80 8.32 -0.83
C GLN A 66 1.59 8.67 -2.10
N ARG A 67 2.58 7.85 -2.47
CA ARG A 67 3.35 8.06 -3.69
C ARG A 67 2.47 7.94 -4.95
N LEU A 68 1.60 6.95 -4.98
CA LEU A 68 0.66 6.75 -6.10
C LEU A 68 -0.35 7.91 -6.20
N GLU A 69 -0.83 8.43 -5.07
CA GLU A 69 -1.70 9.62 -5.03
C GLU A 69 -0.97 10.84 -5.59
N ASP A 70 0.27 11.09 -5.15
CA ASP A 70 1.09 12.20 -5.65
C ASP A 70 1.35 12.08 -7.17
N GLU A 71 1.66 10.88 -7.66
CA GLU A 71 1.86 10.62 -9.08
C GLU A 71 0.57 10.81 -9.88
N ASN A 72 -0.57 10.34 -9.37
CA ASN A 72 -1.86 10.52 -10.01
C ASN A 72 -2.22 12.01 -10.12
N ASN A 73 -2.07 12.77 -9.04
CA ASN A 73 -2.32 14.21 -9.04
C ASN A 73 -1.44 14.95 -10.05
N ARG A 74 -0.15 14.57 -10.16
CA ARG A 74 0.76 15.13 -11.17
C ARG A 74 0.31 14.81 -12.59
N LEU A 75 -0.15 13.58 -12.84
CA LEU A 75 -0.64 13.16 -14.15
C LEU A 75 -1.94 13.87 -14.51
N GLU A 76 -2.88 13.99 -13.57
CA GLU A 76 -4.13 14.74 -13.77
C GLU A 76 -3.86 16.19 -14.15
N HIS A 77 -2.97 16.87 -13.43
CA HIS A 77 -2.60 18.25 -13.75
C HIS A 77 -1.94 18.37 -15.14
N ARG A 78 -1.06 17.43 -15.50
CA ARG A 78 -0.47 17.39 -16.86
C ARG A 78 -1.53 17.16 -17.93
N ILE A 79 -2.48 16.27 -17.69
CA ILE A 79 -3.59 16.01 -18.61
C ILE A 79 -4.40 17.30 -18.81
N GLU A 80 -4.71 18.01 -17.72
CA GLU A 80 -5.44 19.28 -17.80
C GLU A 80 -4.70 20.32 -18.64
N ILE A 81 -3.39 20.52 -18.40
CA ILE A 81 -2.56 21.44 -19.21
C ILE A 81 -2.57 21.01 -20.68
N THR A 82 -2.32 19.72 -20.96
CA THR A 82 -2.26 19.24 -22.35
C THR A 82 -3.59 19.34 -23.08
N LYS A 83 -4.72 19.16 -22.37
CA LYS A 83 -6.06 19.42 -22.92
C LYS A 83 -6.22 20.89 -23.28
N GLY A 84 -5.85 21.81 -22.38
CA GLY A 84 -5.90 23.25 -22.66
C GLY A 84 -5.06 23.64 -23.89
N LEU A 85 -3.84 23.13 -24.00
CA LEU A 85 -2.98 23.36 -25.16
C LEU A 85 -3.57 22.77 -26.45
N LEU A 86 -4.20 21.60 -26.38
CA LEU A 86 -4.84 20.96 -27.53
C LEU A 86 -6.08 21.74 -27.98
N ASP A 87 -6.91 22.20 -27.04
CA ASP A 87 -8.10 23.00 -27.32
C ASP A 87 -7.71 24.35 -27.92
N GLU A 88 -6.65 25.00 -27.42
CA GLU A 88 -6.11 26.22 -28.02
C GLU A 88 -5.58 25.98 -29.44
N ALA A 89 -4.86 24.87 -29.67
CA ALA A 89 -4.37 24.51 -31.00
C ALA A 89 -5.52 24.25 -32.00
N ARG A 90 -6.61 23.62 -31.54
CA ARG A 90 -7.84 23.43 -32.32
C ARG A 90 -8.50 24.77 -32.66
N GLU A 91 -8.67 25.66 -31.68
CA GLU A 91 -9.22 27.00 -31.90
C GLU A 91 -8.41 27.77 -32.95
N ARG A 92 -7.07 27.70 -32.85
CA ARG A 92 -6.18 28.33 -33.85
C ARG A 92 -6.38 27.78 -35.26
N LEU A 93 -6.51 26.45 -35.40
CA LEU A 93 -6.73 25.81 -36.70
C LEU A 93 -8.07 26.20 -37.29
N ASP A 94 -9.15 26.17 -36.51
CA ASP A 94 -10.50 26.54 -36.96
C ASP A 94 -10.55 28.00 -37.46
N VAL A 95 -9.90 28.91 -36.73
CA VAL A 95 -9.82 30.32 -37.14
C VAL A 95 -9.00 30.47 -38.41
N LEU A 96 -7.86 29.79 -38.51
CA LEU A 96 -7.01 29.86 -39.70
C LEU A 96 -7.71 29.30 -40.94
N GLU A 97 -8.50 28.24 -40.79
CA GLU A 97 -9.33 27.69 -41.87
C GLU A 97 -10.32 28.75 -42.38
N ARG A 98 -11.02 29.46 -41.49
CA ARG A 98 -11.89 30.58 -41.86
C ARG A 98 -11.14 31.71 -42.55
N VAL A 99 -9.94 32.07 -42.07
CA VAL A 99 -9.09 33.07 -42.72
C VAL A 99 -8.80 32.67 -44.16
N VAL A 100 -8.42 31.42 -44.39
CA VAL A 100 -8.14 30.89 -45.73
C VAL A 100 -9.40 30.92 -46.61
N GLU A 101 -10.55 30.51 -46.08
CA GLU A 101 -11.83 30.55 -46.81
C GLU A 101 -12.24 31.99 -47.18
N GLU A 102 -12.18 32.94 -46.25
CA GLU A 102 -12.51 34.34 -46.51
C GLU A 102 -11.57 34.93 -47.57
N PHE A 103 -10.27 34.64 -47.52
CA PHE A 103 -9.32 35.07 -48.56
C PHE A 103 -9.58 34.43 -49.92
N ARG A 104 -10.01 33.15 -49.96
CA ARG A 104 -10.41 32.46 -51.19
C ARG A 104 -11.67 33.07 -51.81
N CYS A 105 -12.64 33.44 -50.99
CA CYS A 105 -13.90 34.06 -51.41
C CYS A 105 -13.80 35.58 -51.64
N GLN A 106 -12.68 36.20 -51.29
CA GLN A 106 -12.49 37.65 -51.41
C GLN A 106 -12.40 38.10 -52.88
N GLY A 107 -13.28 39.01 -53.28
CA GLY A 107 -13.29 39.61 -54.61
C GLY A 107 -12.06 40.49 -54.89
N PHE A 108 -11.72 40.64 -56.18
CA PHE A 108 -10.56 41.42 -56.65
C PHE A 108 -10.55 42.87 -56.13
N ALA A 109 -11.72 43.53 -56.08
CA ALA A 109 -11.84 44.91 -55.61
C ALA A 109 -11.54 45.07 -54.10
N ASP A 110 -11.93 44.10 -53.27
CA ASP A 110 -11.65 44.13 -51.83
C ASP A 110 -10.17 43.89 -51.54
N ARG A 111 -9.53 43.05 -52.35
CA ARG A 111 -8.09 42.79 -52.30
C ARG A 111 -7.28 44.05 -52.66
N VAL A 112 -7.70 44.78 -53.69
CA VAL A 112 -7.06 46.06 -54.11
C VAL A 112 -7.26 47.17 -53.08
N ARG A 113 -8.39 47.18 -52.36
CA ARG A 113 -8.68 48.14 -51.27
C ARG A 113 -8.00 47.80 -49.95
N GLY A 114 -7.28 46.69 -49.86
CA GLY A 114 -6.56 46.28 -48.64
C GLY A 114 -7.48 45.91 -47.47
N ARG A 115 -8.74 45.52 -47.72
CA ARG A 115 -9.63 45.06 -46.65
C ARG A 115 -9.15 43.71 -46.14
N LYS A 116 -8.85 43.62 -44.84
CA LYS A 116 -8.51 42.36 -44.17
C LYS A 116 -9.78 41.58 -43.84
N PRO A 117 -9.75 40.24 -43.94
CA PRO A 117 -10.84 39.40 -43.45
C PRO A 117 -11.06 39.58 -41.94
N GLU A 118 -12.30 39.50 -41.48
CA GLU A 118 -12.64 39.67 -40.06
C GLU A 118 -12.03 38.57 -39.20
N SER A 119 -12.00 37.34 -39.72
CA SER A 119 -11.32 36.20 -39.09
C SER A 119 -9.82 36.43 -38.88
N LEU A 120 -9.17 37.20 -39.76
CA LEU A 120 -7.74 37.52 -39.64
C LEU A 120 -7.50 38.55 -38.54
N ILE A 121 -8.42 39.52 -38.39
CA ILE A 121 -8.38 40.49 -37.30
C ILE A 121 -8.55 39.75 -35.96
N TYR A 122 -9.53 38.85 -35.88
CA TYR A 122 -9.73 38.00 -34.70
C TYR A 122 -8.49 37.15 -34.38
N TYR A 123 -7.88 36.53 -35.39
CA TYR A 123 -6.65 35.74 -35.22
C TYR A 123 -5.50 36.57 -34.61
N ASP A 124 -5.24 37.75 -35.18
CA ASP A 124 -4.17 38.63 -34.72
C ASP A 124 -4.43 39.12 -33.27
N GLU A 125 -5.67 39.43 -32.91
CA GLU A 125 -6.04 39.87 -31.56
C GLU A 125 -5.98 38.75 -30.50
N ARG A 126 -6.36 37.53 -30.88
CA ARG A 126 -6.49 36.36 -29.99
C ARG A 126 -5.15 35.64 -29.77
N PHE A 127 -4.31 35.53 -30.80
CA PHE A 127 -3.14 34.64 -30.78
C PHE A 127 -1.80 35.33 -31.04
N ARG A 128 -1.78 36.60 -31.46
CA ARG A 128 -0.58 37.29 -31.97
C ARG A 128 -0.15 38.51 -31.16
N LYS A 129 -0.70 38.71 -29.96
CA LYS A 129 -0.24 39.73 -29.01
C LYS A 129 1.16 39.44 -28.47
#